data_AF-A0A380EMV4-F1
#
_entry.id   AF-A0A380EMV4-F1
#
_cell.length_a   1.000
_cell.length_b   1.000
_cell.length_c   1.000
_cell.angle_alpha   90.00
_cell.angle_beta   90.00
_cell.angle_gamma   90.00
#
_symmetry.space_group_name_H-M   'P 1'
#
loop_
_entity.id
_entity.type
_entity.pdbx_description
1 polymer ?
#
loop_
_entity_poly.entity_id
_entity_poly.type
_entity_poly.pdbx_seq_one_letter_code
_entity_poly.pdbx_strand_id
1 'polypeptide(L)'
;MQRQLAEQLKQIFDTHVADKMSVFPSNANFVLTKGSAAQQLGQYVYEQGFKPRFYDEPVMKGYVRYSIATASQLKQLEEIVKEWSAKYDLSKTTKHS
;
A
#
# COMPACT_ATOMS: atom_id res chain seq x y z
N MET A 1 -20.83 -2.53 -7.32
CA MET A 1 -19.98 -1.34 -7.12
C MET A 1 -18.91 -1.55 -6.04
N GLN A 2 -19.26 -1.77 -4.76
CA GLN A 2 -18.25 -1.93 -3.69
C GLN A 2 -17.28 -3.11 -3.91
N ARG A 3 -17.78 -4.25 -4.40
CA ARG A 3 -16.93 -5.41 -4.74
C ARG A 3 -15.86 -5.08 -5.78
N GLN A 4 -16.22 -4.34 -6.83
CA GLN A 4 -15.29 -3.93 -7.88
C GLN A 4 -14.22 -2.98 -7.34
N LEU A 5 -14.59 -2.03 -6.48
CA LEU A 5 -13.62 -1.13 -5.82
C LEU A 5 -12.68 -1.91 -4.89
N ALA A 6 -13.18 -2.95 -4.21
CA ALA A 6 -12.37 -3.85 -3.39
C ALA A 6 -11.36 -4.62 -4.25
N GLU A 7 -11.81 -5.17 -5.37
CA GLU A 7 -10.97 -5.90 -6.33
C GLU A 7 -9.90 -4.98 -6.94
N GLN A 8 -10.26 -3.75 -7.31
CA GLN A 8 -9.30 -2.74 -7.79
C GLN A 8 -8.25 -2.40 -6.73
N LEU A 9 -8.67 -2.15 -5.48
CA LEU A 9 -7.73 -1.90 -4.39
C LEU A 9 -6.74 -3.06 -4.22
N LYS A 10 -7.21 -4.32 -4.24
CA LYS A 10 -6.34 -5.49 -4.15
C LYS A 10 -5.35 -5.53 -5.31
N GLN A 11 -5.84 -5.30 -6.53
CA GLN A 11 -5.03 -5.37 -7.74
C GLN A 11 -3.91 -4.31 -7.76
N ILE A 12 -4.18 -3.10 -7.26
CA ILE A 12 -3.14 -2.05 -7.12
C ILE A 12 -1.97 -2.57 -6.27
N PHE A 13 -2.26 -3.13 -5.10
CA PHE A 13 -1.21 -3.60 -4.19
C PHE A 13 -0.52 -4.86 -4.70
N ASP A 14 -1.28 -5.80 -5.26
CA ASP A 14 -0.73 -7.04 -5.83
C ASP A 14 0.21 -6.75 -7.00
N THR A 15 -0.18 -5.83 -7.89
CA THR A 15 0.58 -5.49 -9.10
C THR A 15 1.87 -4.72 -8.81
N HIS A 16 1.83 -3.79 -7.87
CA HIS A 16 2.93 -2.82 -7.72
C HIS A 16 3.87 -3.11 -6.56
N VAL A 17 3.44 -3.83 -5.52
CA VAL A 17 4.23 -3.95 -4.30
C VAL A 17 4.28 -5.35 -3.67
N ALA A 18 3.63 -6.36 -4.24
CA ALA A 18 3.66 -7.73 -3.68
C ALA A 18 5.06 -8.38 -3.71
N ASP A 19 5.94 -7.93 -4.59
CA ASP A 19 7.36 -8.33 -4.65
C ASP A 19 8.23 -7.65 -3.57
N LYS A 20 7.72 -6.59 -2.93
CA LYS A 20 8.47 -5.73 -2.00
C LYS A 20 8.06 -5.90 -0.54
N MET A 21 6.86 -6.40 -0.29
CA MET A 21 6.28 -6.56 1.05
C MET A 21 5.21 -7.65 1.09
N SER A 22 4.82 -8.10 2.27
CA SER A 22 3.67 -9.00 2.40
C SER A 22 2.37 -8.22 2.23
N VAL A 23 1.56 -8.63 1.26
CA VAL A 23 0.22 -8.08 0.98
C VAL A 23 -0.83 -9.11 1.42
N PHE A 24 -1.77 -8.68 2.25
CA PHE A 24 -2.88 -9.47 2.75
C PHE A 24 -4.19 -8.89 2.23
N PRO A 25 -4.70 -9.38 1.08
CA PRO A 25 -6.00 -8.96 0.57
C PRO A 25 -7.11 -9.41 1.53
N SER A 26 -8.08 -8.54 1.79
CA SER A 26 -9.24 -8.85 2.64
C SER A 26 -10.47 -9.19 1.81
N ASN A 27 -11.37 -10.01 2.36
CA ASN A 27 -12.73 -10.14 1.81
C ASN A 27 -13.62 -8.94 2.17
N ALA A 28 -13.12 -8.02 2.99
CA ALA A 28 -13.77 -6.77 3.34
C ALA A 28 -13.27 -5.60 2.47
N ASN A 29 -13.51 -4.37 2.93
CA ASN A 29 -13.20 -3.13 2.24
C ASN A 29 -11.79 -2.59 2.51
N PHE A 30 -10.78 -3.46 2.61
CA PHE A 30 -9.41 -3.03 2.88
C PHE A 30 -8.35 -4.02 2.38
N VAL A 31 -7.11 -3.54 2.32
CA VAL A 31 -5.89 -4.36 2.16
C VAL A 31 -4.98 -4.08 3.36
N LEU A 32 -4.35 -5.12 3.88
CA LEU A 32 -3.29 -5.02 4.89
C LEU A 32 -1.94 -5.28 4.21
N THR A 33 -0.92 -4.51 4.58
CA THR A 33 0.47 -4.81 4.22
C THR A 33 1.30 -4.95 5.48
N LYS A 34 2.44 -5.66 5.42
CA LYS A 34 3.35 -5.84 6.54
C LYS A 34 4.81 -5.74 6.13
N GLY A 35 5.62 -5.19 7.03
CA GLY A 35 7.08 -5.13 6.92
C GLY A 35 7.61 -3.70 6.94
N SER A 36 8.93 -3.54 6.88
CA SER A 36 9.56 -2.22 6.83
C SER A 36 9.15 -1.43 5.59
N ALA A 37 9.10 -2.09 4.43
CA ALA A 37 8.61 -1.51 3.18
C ALA A 37 7.14 -1.08 3.28
N ALA A 38 6.29 -1.84 3.98
CA ALA A 38 4.89 -1.47 4.22
C ALA A 38 4.77 -0.17 5.04
N GLN A 39 5.57 0.01 6.08
CA GLN A 39 5.59 1.25 6.87
C GLN A 39 6.05 2.44 6.04
N GLN A 40 7.07 2.26 5.19
CA GLN A 40 7.56 3.30 4.28
C GLN A 40 6.51 3.69 3.25
N LEU A 41 5.85 2.71 2.62
CA LEU A 41 4.72 2.98 1.71
C LEU A 41 3.58 3.68 2.43
N GLY A 42 3.23 3.22 3.63
CA GLY A 42 2.20 3.85 4.47
C GLY A 42 2.50 5.33 4.72
N GLN A 43 3.74 5.63 5.12
CA GLN A 43 4.18 7.01 5.38
C GLN A 43 4.14 7.86 4.12
N TYR A 44 4.62 7.33 2.99
CA TYR A 44 4.58 8.04 1.71
C TYR A 44 3.14 8.36 1.28
N VAL A 45 2.24 7.38 1.37
CA VAL A 45 0.82 7.57 1.08
C VAL A 45 0.19 8.60 2.02
N TYR A 46 0.62 8.63 3.29
CA TYR A 46 0.18 9.64 4.25
C TYR A 46 0.59 11.06 3.86
N GLU A 47 1.85 11.23 3.43
CA GLU A 47 2.39 12.52 2.96
C GLU A 47 1.71 13.04 1.69
N GLN A 48 1.14 12.15 0.88
CA GLN A 48 0.32 12.51 -0.30
C GLN A 48 -1.15 12.83 0.06
N GLY A 49 -1.49 12.94 1.36
CA GLY A 49 -2.81 13.37 1.84
C GLY A 49 -3.82 12.25 2.05
N PHE A 50 -3.44 10.99 1.84
CA PHE A 50 -4.27 9.83 2.20
C PHE A 50 -4.06 9.46 3.67
N LYS A 51 -4.98 8.68 4.27
CA LYS A 51 -4.92 8.33 5.70
C LYS A 51 -4.91 6.81 5.90
N PRO A 52 -3.80 6.12 5.57
CA PRO A 52 -3.66 4.72 5.95
C PRO A 52 -3.67 4.58 7.47
N ARG A 53 -4.10 3.41 7.96
CA ARG A 53 -4.10 3.10 9.39
C ARG A 53 -2.80 2.38 9.74
N PHE A 54 -2.03 2.99 10.62
CA PHE A 54 -0.91 2.36 11.33
C PHE A 54 -1.42 1.76 12.64
N TYR A 55 -0.69 0.77 13.15
CA TYR A 55 -1.04 0.04 14.36
C TYR A 55 0.12 0.08 15.36
N ASP A 56 -0.19 0.46 16.59
CA ASP A 56 0.77 0.54 17.70
C ASP A 56 0.74 -0.72 18.58
N GLU A 57 -0.30 -1.55 18.44
CA GLU A 57 -0.46 -2.78 19.21
C GLU A 57 0.68 -3.77 18.86
N PRO A 58 1.35 -4.39 19.84
CA PRO A 58 2.53 -5.24 19.59
C PRO A 58 2.31 -6.34 18.54
N VAL A 59 1.11 -6.94 18.53
CA VAL A 59 0.74 -8.02 17.60
C VAL A 59 0.53 -7.49 16.17
N MET A 60 0.09 -6.24 16.04
CA MET A 60 -0.19 -5.57 14.76
C MET A 60 0.95 -4.63 14.34
N LYS A 61 2.05 -4.58 15.11
CA LYS A 61 3.21 -3.75 14.80
C LYS A 61 3.74 -4.09 13.42
N GLY A 62 3.97 -3.04 12.62
CA GLY A 62 4.49 -3.18 11.27
C GLY A 62 3.41 -3.45 10.21
N TYR A 63 2.14 -3.60 10.59
CA TYR A 63 1.04 -3.60 9.63
C TYR A 63 0.62 -2.18 9.25
N VAL A 64 0.18 -2.03 8.00
CA VAL A 64 -0.51 -0.83 7.50
C VAL A 64 -1.79 -1.26 6.79
N ARG A 65 -2.92 -0.60 7.08
CA ARG A 65 -4.20 -0.88 6.43
C ARG A 65 -4.63 0.26 5.52
N TYR A 66 -5.05 -0.09 4.31
CA TYR A 66 -5.62 0.80 3.31
C TYR A 66 -7.07 0.41 3.07
N SER A 67 -8.00 1.35 3.17
CA SER A 67 -9.43 1.08 2.99
C SER A 67 -9.89 1.47 1.58
N ILE A 68 -11.01 0.90 1.14
CA ILE A 68 -11.65 1.27 -0.14
C ILE A 68 -11.89 2.78 -0.16
N ALA A 69 -11.60 3.37 -1.32
CA ALA A 69 -11.89 4.74 -1.64
C ALA A 69 -12.87 4.82 -2.84
N THR A 70 -13.24 6.03 -3.25
CA THR A 70 -13.96 6.22 -4.52
C THR A 70 -13.10 5.80 -5.71
N ALA A 71 -13.69 5.55 -6.88
CA ALA A 71 -12.93 5.18 -8.08
C ALA A 71 -11.86 6.22 -8.46
N SER A 72 -12.16 7.51 -8.29
CA SER A 72 -11.19 8.60 -8.52
C SER A 72 -10.02 8.53 -7.53
N GLN A 73 -10.30 8.31 -6.25
CA GLN A 73 -9.27 8.15 -5.23
C GLN A 73 -8.44 6.86 -5.41
N LEU A 74 -9.04 5.78 -5.91
CA LEU A 74 -8.29 4.56 -6.24
C LEU A 74 -7.31 4.80 -7.40
N LYS A 75 -7.71 5.57 -8.42
CA LYS A 75 -6.80 5.98 -9.50
C LYS A 75 -5.65 6.84 -8.97
N GLN A 76 -5.93 7.79 -8.07
CA GLN A 76 -4.88 8.59 -7.43
C GLN A 76 -3.95 7.73 -6.57
N LEU A 77 -4.52 6.82 -5.78
CA LEU A 77 -3.76 5.89 -4.94
C LEU A 77 -2.86 4.99 -5.78
N GLU A 78 -3.35 4.49 -6.92
CA GLU A 78 -2.56 3.69 -7.84
C GLU A 78 -1.31 4.43 -8.33
N GLU A 79 -1.46 5.68 -8.76
CA GLU A 79 -0.32 6.50 -9.19
C GLU A 79 0.68 6.76 -8.05
N ILE A 80 0.20 7.04 -6.84
CA ILE A 80 1.04 7.20 -5.65
C ILE A 80 1.82 5.90 -5.35
N VAL A 81 1.16 4.75 -5.41
CA VAL A 81 1.78 3.43 -5.15
C VAL A 81 2.80 3.08 -6.24
N LYS A 82 2.50 3.35 -7.51
CA LYS A 82 3.43 3.18 -8.64
C LYS A 82 4.68 4.04 -8.46
N GLU A 83 4.51 5.32 -8.17
CA GLU A 83 5.61 6.26 -7.97
C GLU A 83 6.51 5.82 -6.80
N TRP A 84 5.90 5.44 -5.68
CA TRP A 84 6.64 4.92 -4.53
C TRP A 84 7.41 3.64 -4.88
N SER A 85 6.79 2.69 -5.58
CA SER A 85 7.43 1.44 -5.99
C SER A 85 8.69 1.71 -6.83
N ALA A 86 8.60 2.60 -7.82
CA ALA A 86 9.74 2.96 -8.66
C ALA A 86 10.88 3.61 -7.86
N LYS A 87 10.55 4.53 -6.93
CA LYS A 87 11.55 5.14 -6.03
C LYS A 87 12.20 4.11 -5.11
N TYR A 88 11.42 3.15 -4.62
CA TYR A 88 11.90 2.07 -3.76
C TYR A 88 12.94 1.22 -4.49
N ASP A 89 12.65 0.79 -5.72
CA ASP A 89 13.55 -0.04 -6.54
C ASP A 89 14.88 0.69 -6.81
N LEU A 90 14.82 1.96 -7.22
CA LEU A 90 16.01 2.78 -7.43
C LEU A 90 16.88 2.90 -6.16
N SER A 91 16.25 3.03 -4.99
CA SER A 91 16.95 3.12 -3.70
C SER A 91 17.64 1.82 -3.27
N LYS A 92 17.24 0.67 -3.83
CA LYS A 92 17.85 -0.64 -3.56
C LYS A 92 19.01 -0.92 -4.51
N THR A 93 18.88 -0.55 -5.78
CA THR A 93 19.95 -0.72 -6.78
C THR A 93 21.17 0.15 -6.45
N THR A 94 20.95 1.39 -6.01
CA THR A 94 22.02 2.34 -5.65
C THR A 94 22.78 2.00 -4.35
N LYS A 95 22.25 1.10 -3.51
CA LYS A 95 22.93 0.63 -2.29
C LYS A 95 23.84 -0.58 -2.52
N HIS A 96 23.89 -1.10 -3.74
CA HIS A 96 24.71 -2.25 -4.13
C HIS A 96 25.76 -1.90 -5.20
N SER A 97 26.04 -0.60 -5.38
CA SER A 97 27.14 -0.09 -6.23
C SER A 97 28.22 0.56 -5.38
#